data_AF-A0A3B9TTD3-F1
#
_entry.id   AF-A0A3B9TTD3-F1
#
_cell.length_a   1.000
_cell.length_b   1.000
_cell.length_c   1.000
_cell.angle_alpha   90.00
_cell.angle_beta   90.00
_cell.angle_gamma   90.00
#
_symmetry.space_group_name_H-M   'P 1'
#
loop_
_entity.id
_entity.type
_entity.pdbx_description
1 polymer ?
#
loop_
_entity_poly.entity_id
_entity_poly.type
_entity_poly.pdbx_seq_one_letter_code
_entity_poly.pdbx_strand_id
1 'polypeptide(L)'
;MTDSANAWTEERLAQLRKLWDEGLSISQIGDALGVSRNAIAGKAHRMGLPKRPSPISKTAKETKKPAKPKPAAEPENLPLRL
;
A
#
# COMPACT_ATOMS: atom_id res chain seq x y z
N MET A 1 -31.36 11.13 0.53
CA MET A 1 -30.29 10.43 1.27
C MET A 1 -29.70 9.35 0.37
N THR A 2 -28.74 9.69 -0.47
CA THR A 2 -28.15 8.74 -1.44
C THR A 2 -26.69 8.48 -1.06
N ASP A 3 -26.46 7.58 -0.10
CA ASP A 3 -25.10 7.08 0.13
C ASP A 3 -24.96 5.68 -0.46
N SER A 4 -24.39 5.67 -1.67
CA SER A 4 -24.40 4.54 -2.58
C SER A 4 -23.35 3.50 -2.16
N ALA A 5 -23.82 2.29 -1.81
CA ALA A 5 -23.25 0.97 -2.14
C ALA A 5 -21.72 0.84 -2.30
N ASN A 6 -20.94 1.53 -1.48
CA ASN A 6 -19.48 1.55 -1.56
C ASN A 6 -18.96 1.10 -0.20
N ALA A 7 -17.94 0.25 -0.18
CA ALA A 7 -17.37 -0.38 1.03
C ALA A 7 -16.90 0.59 2.15
N TRP A 8 -17.09 1.89 1.96
CA TRP A 8 -16.79 3.02 2.82
C TRP A 8 -18.08 3.75 3.21
N THR A 9 -18.80 3.20 4.18
CA THR A 9 -19.95 3.87 4.83
C THR A 9 -19.50 5.10 5.63
N GLU A 10 -20.41 6.02 5.91
CA GLU A 10 -20.14 7.19 6.78
C GLU A 10 -19.63 6.77 8.17
N GLU A 11 -20.14 5.69 8.73
CA GLU A 11 -19.71 5.16 10.01
C GLU A 11 -18.23 4.72 9.98
N ARG A 12 -17.83 4.00 8.92
CA ARG A 12 -16.42 3.61 8.69
C ARG A 12 -15.54 4.83 8.45
N LEU A 13 -16.06 5.87 7.81
CA LEU A 13 -15.36 7.13 7.59
C LEU A 13 -15.14 7.90 8.88
N ALA A 14 -16.16 7.96 9.74
CA ALA A 14 -16.07 8.59 11.04
C ALA A 14 -15.05 7.87 11.93
N GLN A 15 -15.08 6.53 11.95
CA GLN A 15 -14.08 5.74 12.67
C GLN A 15 -12.67 5.92 12.10
N LEU A 16 -12.51 5.91 10.77
CA LEU A 16 -11.23 6.21 10.12
C LEU A 16 -10.68 7.56 10.56
N ARG A 17 -11.51 8.61 10.54
CA ARG A 17 -11.11 9.97 10.94
C ARG A 17 -10.69 10.00 12.41
N LYS A 18 -11.49 9.39 13.29
CA LYS A 18 -11.22 9.31 14.73
C LYS A 18 -9.88 8.62 15.01
N LEU A 19 -9.67 7.42 14.49
CA LEU A 19 -8.43 6.66 14.71
C LEU A 19 -7.21 7.35 14.08
N TRP A 20 -7.44 8.09 12.99
CA TRP A 20 -6.40 8.91 12.37
C TRP A 20 -5.98 10.08 13.25
N ASP A 21 -6.93 10.78 13.87
CA ASP A 21 -6.69 11.91 14.76
C ASP A 21 -6.08 11.46 16.11
N GLU A 22 -6.46 10.29 16.62
CA GLU A 22 -5.78 9.61 17.73
C GLU A 22 -4.32 9.24 17.39
N GLY A 23 -4.00 9.23 16.11
CA GLY A 23 -2.66 9.05 15.64
C GLY A 23 -2.22 7.59 15.56
N LEU A 24 -3.15 6.68 15.29
CA LEU A 24 -2.83 5.29 15.01
C LEU A 24 -2.15 5.14 13.63
N SER A 25 -1.44 4.03 13.46
CA SER A 25 -0.84 3.67 12.16
C SER A 25 -1.86 3.08 11.21
N ILE A 26 -1.62 3.21 9.90
CA ILE A 26 -2.50 2.71 8.83
C ILE A 26 -2.82 1.21 8.99
N SER A 27 -1.84 0.41 9.44
CA SER A 27 -2.04 -1.02 9.72
C SER A 27 -3.04 -1.23 10.86
N GLN A 28 -2.85 -0.55 11.99
CA GLN A 28 -3.74 -0.67 13.15
C GLN A 28 -5.17 -0.18 12.83
N ILE A 29 -5.29 0.90 12.05
CA ILE A 29 -6.60 1.39 11.60
C ILE A 29 -7.25 0.36 10.66
N GLY A 30 -6.47 -0.27 9.78
CA GLY A 30 -6.95 -1.34 8.90
C GLY A 30 -7.46 -2.56 9.69
N ASP A 31 -6.72 -2.97 10.71
CA ASP A 31 -7.10 -4.08 11.60
C ASP A 31 -8.40 -3.76 12.37
N ALA A 32 -8.55 -2.52 12.86
CA ALA A 32 -9.75 -2.07 13.56
C ALA A 32 -10.99 -1.97 12.65
N LEU A 33 -10.81 -1.57 11.39
CA LEU A 33 -11.90 -1.40 10.42
C LEU A 33 -12.15 -2.64 9.55
N GLY A 34 -11.31 -3.67 9.66
CA GLY A 34 -11.37 -4.88 8.83
C GLY A 34 -11.06 -4.63 7.35
N VAL A 35 -10.20 -3.66 7.04
CA VAL A 35 -9.87 -3.25 5.67
C VAL A 35 -8.36 -3.19 5.48
N SER A 36 -7.89 -3.37 4.25
CA SER A 36 -6.45 -3.39 3.99
C SER A 36 -5.79 -2.02 4.22
N ARG A 37 -4.54 -2.06 4.70
CA ARG A 37 -3.67 -0.88 4.82
C ARG A 37 -3.63 0.00 3.57
N ASN A 38 -3.65 -0.62 2.38
CA ASN A 38 -3.62 0.10 1.12
C ASN A 38 -4.95 0.82 0.85
N ALA A 39 -6.07 0.22 1.26
CA ALA A 39 -7.39 0.84 1.14
C ALA A 39 -7.50 2.09 2.04
N ILE A 40 -6.97 2.01 3.27
CA ILE A 40 -6.89 3.15 4.21
C ILE A 40 -5.99 4.26 3.64
N ALA A 41 -4.79 3.92 3.18
CA ALA A 41 -3.86 4.89 2.60
C ALA A 41 -4.48 5.60 1.38
N GLY A 42 -5.13 4.83 0.50
CA GLY A 42 -5.84 5.37 -0.66
C GLY A 42 -7.01 6.29 -0.26
N LYS A 43 -7.79 5.92 0.76
CA LYS A 43 -8.91 6.75 1.22
C LYS A 43 -8.43 8.02 1.93
N ALA A 44 -7.42 7.92 2.80
CA ALA A 44 -6.81 9.07 3.47
C ALA A 44 -6.21 10.07 2.47
N HIS A 45 -5.55 9.57 1.42
CA HIS A 45 -5.02 10.41 0.34
C HIS A 45 -6.12 11.14 -0.42
N ARG A 46 -7.24 10.46 -0.73
CA ARG A 46 -8.41 11.09 -1.39
C ARG A 46 -9.11 12.12 -0.51
N MET A 47 -9.09 11.95 0.81
CA MET A 47 -9.66 12.90 1.76
C MET A 47 -8.69 14.03 2.17
N GLY A 48 -7.48 14.06 1.60
CA GLY A 48 -6.50 15.12 1.87
C GLY A 48 -5.94 15.13 3.28
N LEU A 49 -5.98 14.00 4.00
CA LEU A 49 -5.46 13.94 5.37
C LEU A 49 -3.94 14.16 5.37
N PRO A 50 -3.40 14.85 6.40
CA PRO A 50 -1.99 15.20 6.46
C PRO A 50 -1.13 13.93 6.43
N LYS A 51 -0.18 13.88 5.48
CA LYS A 51 0.77 12.76 5.34
C LYS A 51 1.56 12.63 6.64
N ARG A 52 1.24 11.63 7.44
CA ARG A 52 2.03 11.32 8.64
C ARG A 52 3.37 10.75 8.16
N PRO A 53 4.52 11.28 8.62
CA PRO A 53 5.79 10.65 8.33
C PRO A 53 5.74 9.25 8.93
N SER A 54 5.87 8.24 8.07
CA SER A 54 5.87 6.85 8.51
C SER A 54 6.99 6.68 9.55
N PRO A 55 6.74 6.05 10.71
CA PRO A 55 7.79 5.75 11.69
C PRO A 55 8.85 4.77 11.16
N ILE A 56 8.79 4.36 9.89
CA ILE A 56 9.83 3.58 9.18
C ILE A 56 11.06 4.46 8.82
N SER A 57 11.36 5.49 9.60
CA SER A 57 12.70 6.08 9.62
C SER A 57 13.41 5.60 10.88
N LYS A 58 14.37 4.70 10.65
CA LYS A 58 15.48 4.25 11.54
C LYS A 58 15.39 2.81 12.08
N THR A 59 15.15 1.79 11.24
CA THR A 59 15.78 0.45 11.36
C THR A 59 15.19 -0.56 10.36
N ALA A 60 15.51 -0.41 9.06
CA ALA A 60 15.45 -1.53 8.11
C ALA A 60 16.38 -1.22 6.94
N LYS A 61 17.66 -1.06 7.29
CA LYS A 61 18.76 -1.50 6.43
C LYS A 61 18.57 -3.01 6.25
N GLU A 62 18.74 -3.50 5.02
CA GLU A 62 18.42 -4.86 4.54
C GLU A 62 16.90 -5.13 4.44
N THR A 63 16.33 -5.31 3.26
CA THR A 63 16.73 -6.30 2.27
C THR A 63 16.60 -5.76 0.85
N LYS A 64 17.70 -5.92 0.11
CA LYS A 64 17.79 -5.87 -1.34
C LYS A 64 16.51 -6.42 -1.99
N LYS A 65 15.79 -5.58 -2.74
CA LYS A 65 15.01 -6.06 -3.88
C LYS A 65 16.03 -6.28 -4.99
N PRO A 66 16.42 -7.52 -5.35
CA PRO A 66 17.26 -7.70 -6.52
C PRO A 66 16.43 -7.20 -7.70
N ALA A 67 17.00 -6.27 -8.46
CA ALA A 67 16.56 -6.03 -9.82
C ALA A 67 16.45 -7.39 -10.51
N LYS A 68 15.30 -7.68 -11.11
CA LYS A 68 15.17 -8.82 -12.04
C LYS A 68 16.33 -8.70 -13.04
N PRO A 69 17.29 -9.64 -13.10
CA PRO A 69 18.10 -9.71 -14.30
C PRO A 69 17.14 -10.14 -15.40
N LYS A 70 17.02 -9.32 -16.46
CA LYS A 70 16.53 -9.81 -17.74
C LYS A 70 17.38 -11.04 -18.07
N PRO A 71 16.81 -12.23 -18.33
CA PRO A 71 17.53 -13.23 -19.09
C PRO A 71 17.67 -12.64 -20.50
N ALA A 72 18.82 -12.06 -20.80
CA ALA A 72 19.30 -12.02 -22.17
C ALA A 72 19.61 -13.49 -22.54
N ALA A 73 18.56 -14.21 -22.94
CA ALA A 73 18.70 -15.47 -23.63
C ALA A 73 18.92 -15.15 -25.10
N GLU A 74 20.15 -14.78 -25.42
CA GLU A 74 20.69 -14.80 -26.76
C GLU A 74 21.44 -16.13 -26.88
N PRO A 75 20.88 -17.19 -27.50
CA PRO A 75 21.68 -18.34 -27.88
C PRO A 75 22.41 -18.01 -29.17
N GLU A 76 23.59 -17.41 -29.02
CA GLU A 76 24.66 -17.42 -30.00
C GLU A 76 25.18 -18.87 -30.15
N ASN A 77 24.49 -19.70 -30.93
CA ASN A 77 25.07 -20.80 -31.71
C ASN A 77 23.98 -21.58 -32.47
N LEU A 78 23.76 -21.22 -33.74
CA LEU A 78 23.28 -22.19 -34.71
C LEU A 78 24.51 -22.92 -35.25
N PRO A 79 24.73 -24.21 -34.92
CA PRO A 79 25.82 -24.95 -35.55
C PRO A 79 25.54 -25.06 -37.05
N LEU A 80 26.53 -24.68 -37.84
CA LEU A 80 26.60 -24.97 -39.27
C LEU A 80 26.20 -26.45 -39.49
N ARG A 81 25.13 -26.71 -40.23
CA ARG A 81 24.85 -28.03 -40.79
C ARG A 81 24.80 -27.92 -42.31
N LEU A 82 25.78 -28.62 -42.91
CA LEU A 82 26.03 -29.04 -44.29
C LEU A 82 25.20 -28.38 -45.40
#